data_AF-A0A1P8XBR2-F1
#
_entry.id   AF-A0A1P8XBR2-F1
#
_cell.length_a   1.000
_cell.length_b   1.000
_cell.length_c   1.000
_cell.angle_alpha   90.00
_cell.angle_beta   90.00
_cell.angle_gamma   90.00
#
_symmetry.space_group_name_H-M   'P 1'
#
loop_
_entity.id
_entity.type
_entity.pdbx_description
1 polymer ?
#
loop_
_entity_poly.entity_id
_entity_poly.type
_entity_poly.pdbx_seq_one_letter_code
_entity_poly.pdbx_strand_id
1 'polypeptide(L)'
;MSAPTIDLTDLDDLGSDWALPRSNGELVFDAPWQGRLFGLVVHMCQSGAFAWDEFKTHLIAVIDSSGIDDTCDPAVYYRQFGEAFSRLMTEKEFATAAALDERTEAEARRLSHADHDHDHDHDHDHHH
;
A
#
# COMPACT_ATOMS: atom_id res chain seq x y z
N MET A 1 26.05 9.43 -10.63
CA MET A 1 25.26 9.49 -9.38
C MET A 1 24.78 8.07 -9.14
N SER A 2 25.33 7.36 -8.14
CA SER A 2 24.85 6.01 -7.80
C SER A 2 23.44 6.14 -7.24
N ALA A 3 22.49 5.39 -7.79
CA ALA A 3 21.21 5.19 -7.14
C ALA A 3 21.45 4.52 -5.78
N PRO A 4 20.82 4.99 -4.69
CA PRO A 4 20.88 4.28 -3.42
C PRO A 4 20.26 2.88 -3.62
N THR A 5 21.10 1.85 -3.59
CA THR A 5 20.63 0.47 -3.50
C THR A 5 20.06 0.29 -2.10
N ILE A 6 18.74 0.28 -1.98
CA ILE A 6 18.09 -0.11 -0.73
C ILE A 6 18.38 -1.59 -0.53
N ASP A 7 19.19 -1.90 0.47
CA ASP A 7 19.37 -3.27 0.94
C ASP A 7 18.09 -3.70 1.65
N LEU A 8 17.47 -4.79 1.19
CA LEU A 8 16.21 -5.28 1.76
C LEU A 8 16.34 -5.75 3.22
N THR A 9 17.56 -5.90 3.71
CA THR A 9 17.86 -6.16 5.12
C THR A 9 17.79 -4.91 6.00
N ASP A 10 17.99 -3.71 5.43
CA ASP A 10 17.82 -2.41 6.12
C ASP A 10 16.32 -2.08 6.35
N LEU A 11 15.41 -2.80 5.66
CA LEU A 11 13.97 -2.74 5.95
C LEU A 11 13.59 -3.47 7.24
N ASP A 12 14.43 -4.37 7.75
CA ASP A 12 14.15 -5.17 8.96
C ASP A 12 14.73 -4.55 10.24
N ASP A 13 15.51 -3.47 10.13
CA ASP A 13 16.20 -2.85 11.29
C ASP A 13 15.26 -2.03 12.21
N LEU A 14 13.94 -2.20 12.05
CA LEU A 14 12.88 -1.55 12.83
C LEU A 14 12.66 -2.15 14.22
N GLY A 15 13.43 -3.17 14.61
CA GLY A 15 13.14 -4.02 15.75
C GLY A 15 12.02 -5.01 15.41
N SER A 16 12.08 -6.21 15.99
CA SER A 16 11.23 -7.35 15.56
C SER A 16 9.72 -7.11 15.62
N ASP A 17 9.28 -6.08 16.34
CA ASP A 17 7.88 -5.75 16.59
C ASP A 17 7.19 -5.05 15.40
N TRP A 18 7.96 -4.38 14.54
CA TRP A 18 7.47 -3.59 13.40
C TRP A 18 8.10 -4.00 12.06
N ALA A 19 8.77 -5.16 12.04
CA ALA A 19 9.41 -5.69 10.85
C ALA A 19 8.39 -6.06 9.77
N LEU A 20 8.83 -6.07 8.52
CA LEU A 20 7.96 -6.47 7.41
C LEU A 20 7.43 -7.90 7.61
N PRO A 21 6.15 -8.16 7.31
CA PRO A 21 5.62 -9.51 7.32
C PRO A 21 6.44 -10.46 6.45
N ARG A 22 7.11 -11.42 7.08
CA ARG A 22 7.94 -12.43 6.42
C ARG A 22 7.53 -13.84 6.83
N SER A 23 7.56 -14.76 5.88
CA SER A 23 7.42 -16.19 6.12
C SER A 23 8.62 -16.89 5.52
N ASN A 24 9.36 -17.62 6.35
CA ASN A 24 10.59 -18.32 5.96
C ASN A 24 11.64 -17.42 5.26
N GLY A 25 11.69 -16.13 5.61
CA GLY A 25 12.63 -15.15 5.06
C GLY A 25 12.16 -14.41 3.80
N GLU A 26 11.01 -14.75 3.24
CA GLU A 26 10.42 -14.05 2.09
C GLU A 26 9.30 -13.10 2.52
N LEU A 27 9.15 -11.99 1.81
CA LEU A 27 8.05 -11.03 2.00
C LEU A 27 6.71 -11.69 1.67
N VAL A 28 5.76 -11.59 2.60
CA VAL A 28 4.42 -12.15 2.44
C VAL A 28 3.45 -11.05 2.06
N PHE A 29 2.68 -11.30 1.00
CA PHE A 29 1.56 -10.46 0.60
C PHE A 29 0.30 -11.33 0.52
N ASP A 30 -0.67 -11.07 1.39
CA ASP A 30 -1.99 -11.71 1.39
C ASP A 30 -2.90 -11.19 0.27
N ALA A 31 -2.59 -10.01 -0.29
CA ALA A 31 -3.36 -9.43 -1.37
C ALA A 31 -2.49 -8.74 -2.42
N PRO A 32 -2.90 -8.73 -3.71
CA PRO A 32 -2.13 -8.12 -4.79
C PRO A 32 -1.81 -6.63 -4.59
N TRP A 33 -2.65 -5.90 -3.85
CA TRP A 33 -2.44 -4.47 -3.59
C TRP A 33 -1.25 -4.23 -2.63
N GLN A 34 -0.95 -5.17 -1.73
CA GLN A 34 0.10 -5.02 -0.73
C GLN A 34 1.48 -5.00 -1.40
N GLY A 35 1.71 -5.94 -2.32
CA GLY A 35 2.95 -5.96 -3.12
C GLY A 35 3.11 -4.75 -4.04
N ARG A 36 1.99 -4.25 -4.60
CA ARG A 36 2.00 -3.03 -5.43
C ARG A 36 2.37 -1.79 -4.61
N LEU A 37 1.79 -1.65 -3.42
CA LEU A 37 2.09 -0.56 -2.50
C LEU A 37 3.57 -0.62 -2.07
N PHE A 38 4.05 -1.79 -1.65
CA PHE A 38 5.46 -1.99 -1.30
C PHE A 38 6.40 -1.60 -2.44
N GLY A 39 6.14 -2.13 -3.65
CA GLY A 39 6.95 -1.83 -4.83
C GLY A 39 6.97 -0.34 -5.19
N LEU A 40 5.83 0.37 -5.01
CA LEU A 40 5.74 1.80 -5.25
C LEU A 40 6.62 2.60 -4.27
N VAL A 41 6.51 2.31 -2.98
CA VAL A 41 7.32 2.99 -1.94
C VAL A 41 8.81 2.76 -2.18
N VAL A 42 9.20 1.51 -2.46
CA VAL A 42 10.58 1.15 -2.76
C VAL A 42 11.08 1.88 -4.00
N HIS A 43 10.29 1.93 -5.08
CA HIS A 43 10.68 2.62 -6.30
C HIS A 43 10.89 4.12 -6.08
N MET A 44 10.00 4.77 -5.33
CA MET A 44 10.12 6.20 -5.03
C MET A 44 11.30 6.53 -4.11
N CYS A 45 11.62 5.63 -3.17
CA CYS A 45 12.80 5.79 -2.33
C CYS A 45 14.09 5.60 -3.16
N GLN A 46 14.13 4.61 -4.05
CA GLN A 46 15.27 4.40 -4.97
C GLN A 46 15.47 5.55 -5.98
N SER A 47 14.37 6.20 -6.41
CA SER A 47 14.45 7.37 -7.29
C SER A 47 14.87 8.65 -6.55
N GLY A 48 14.98 8.61 -5.23
CA GLY A 48 15.40 9.73 -4.39
C GLY A 48 14.29 10.73 -4.07
N ALA A 49 13.02 10.34 -4.23
CA ALA A 49 11.88 11.20 -3.87
C ALA A 49 11.82 11.46 -2.34
N PHE A 50 12.19 10.47 -1.54
CA PHE A 50 12.35 10.58 -0.08
C PHE A 50 13.36 9.53 0.42
N ALA A 51 13.97 9.77 1.58
CA ALA A 51 14.84 8.79 2.21
C ALA A 51 14.04 7.71 2.95
N TRP A 52 14.62 6.52 3.04
CA TRP A 52 13.99 5.38 3.70
C TRP A 52 13.71 5.64 5.19
N ASP A 53 14.65 6.26 5.91
CA ASP A 53 14.48 6.64 7.31
C ASP A 53 13.34 7.62 7.56
N GLU A 54 13.04 8.49 6.59
CA GLU A 54 11.89 9.39 6.69
C GLU A 54 10.59 8.58 6.67
N PHE A 55 10.46 7.66 5.72
CA PHE A 55 9.30 6.77 5.65
C PHE A 55 9.17 5.91 6.92
N LYS A 56 10.27 5.34 7.43
CA LYS A 56 10.28 4.58 8.69
C LYS A 56 9.73 5.40 9.86
N THR A 57 10.12 6.67 9.96
CA THR A 57 9.63 7.56 11.02
C THR A 57 8.12 7.72 10.98
N HIS A 58 7.54 7.92 9.78
CA HIS A 58 6.08 7.98 9.62
C HIS A 58 5.40 6.65 9.93
N LEU A 59 6.00 5.53 9.53
CA LEU A 59 5.46 4.20 9.79
C LEU A 59 5.37 3.92 11.29
N ILE A 60 6.45 4.15 12.03
CA ILE A 60 6.47 4.00 13.49
C ILE A 60 5.40 4.89 14.13
N ALA A 61 5.31 6.16 13.72
CA ALA A 61 4.32 7.08 14.26
C ALA A 61 2.87 6.64 13.99
N VAL A 62 2.58 6.10 12.81
CA VAL A 62 1.26 5.55 12.47
C VAL A 62 0.94 4.34 13.35
N ILE A 63 1.88 3.41 13.45
CA ILE A 63 1.66 2.19 14.22
C ILE A 63 1.45 2.51 15.71
N ASP A 64 2.29 3.35 16.29
CA ASP A 64 2.17 3.82 17.69
C ASP A 64 0.83 4.53 17.93
N SER A 65 0.39 5.36 16.98
CA SER A 65 -0.90 6.06 17.07
C SER A 65 -2.12 5.15 16.90
N SER A 66 -1.96 3.98 16.28
CA SER A 66 -3.08 3.09 15.97
C SER A 66 -3.59 2.34 17.20
N GLY A 67 -2.74 2.14 18.22
CA GLY A 67 -3.08 1.39 19.42
C GLY A 67 -3.44 -0.08 19.15
N ILE A 68 -3.13 -0.60 17.96
CA ILE A 68 -3.35 -1.98 17.57
C ILE A 68 -2.09 -2.77 17.91
N ASP A 69 -2.19 -3.61 18.93
CA ASP A 69 -1.12 -4.52 19.38
C ASP A 69 -0.96 -5.73 18.45
N ASP A 70 -1.99 -6.02 17.64
CA ASP A 70 -2.01 -7.15 16.68
C ASP A 70 -1.48 -6.73 15.31
N THR A 71 -0.23 -6.28 15.28
CA THR A 71 0.53 -6.04 14.03
C THR A 71 0.94 -7.32 13.31
N CYS A 72 0.63 -8.49 13.89
CA CYS A 72 0.90 -9.79 13.27
C CYS A 72 0.01 -10.07 12.04
N ASP A 73 -1.11 -9.37 11.85
CA ASP A 73 -1.91 -9.48 10.63
C ASP A 73 -1.26 -8.65 9.49
N PRO A 74 -0.80 -9.30 8.39
CA PRO A 74 -0.19 -8.60 7.26
C PRO A 74 -1.13 -7.57 6.63
N ALA A 75 -2.45 -7.79 6.63
CA ALA A 75 -3.41 -6.84 6.11
C ALA A 75 -3.54 -5.59 6.99
N VAL A 76 -3.38 -5.70 8.31
CA VAL A 76 -3.31 -4.54 9.21
C VAL A 76 -2.02 -3.78 8.97
N TYR A 77 -0.89 -4.49 8.94
CA TYR A 77 0.43 -3.89 8.71
C TYR A 77 0.49 -3.11 7.39
N TYR A 78 0.08 -3.71 6.27
CA TYR A 78 0.13 -3.03 4.98
C TYR A 78 -0.86 -1.86 4.86
N ARG A 79 -1.92 -1.82 5.69
CA ARG A 79 -2.79 -0.64 5.80
C ARG A 79 -2.08 0.50 6.52
N GLN A 80 -1.41 0.22 7.64
CA GLN A 80 -0.58 1.21 8.36
C GLN A 80 0.58 1.69 7.47
N PHE A 81 1.18 0.79 6.68
CA PHE A 81 2.20 1.12 5.69
C PHE A 81 1.69 2.11 4.63
N GLY A 82 0.46 1.90 4.14
CA GLY A 82 -0.18 2.81 3.18
C GLY A 82 -0.51 4.18 3.78
N GLU A 83 -1.03 4.20 5.00
CA GLU A 83 -1.29 5.43 5.76
C GLU A 83 0.00 6.25 5.94
N ALA A 84 1.08 5.61 6.37
CA ALA A 84 2.39 6.25 6.53
C ALA A 84 2.91 6.84 5.21
N PHE A 85 2.74 6.11 4.11
CA PHE A 85 3.13 6.58 2.78
C PHE A 85 2.31 7.80 2.36
N SER A 86 1.00 7.79 2.55
CA SER A 86 0.12 8.94 2.23
C SER A 86 0.48 10.19 3.02
N ARG A 87 0.83 10.05 4.31
CA ARG A 87 1.30 11.16 5.15
C ARG A 87 2.60 11.75 4.62
N LEU A 88 3.60 10.91 4.33
CA LEU A 88 4.86 11.34 3.76
C LEU A 88 4.68 12.03 2.40
N MET A 89 3.82 11.50 1.53
CA MET A 89 3.51 12.09 0.23
C MET A 89 2.87 13.46 0.32
N THR A 90 2.02 13.66 1.34
CA THR A 90 1.40 14.95 1.65
C THR A 90 2.42 15.95 2.17
N GLU A 91 3.31 15.54 3.07
CA GLU A 91 4.37 16.40 3.62
C GLU A 91 5.41 16.82 2.56
N LYS A 92 5.69 15.95 1.59
CA LYS A 92 6.61 16.22 0.47
C LYS A 92 5.95 16.95 -0.71
N GLU A 93 4.66 17.29 -0.60
CA GLU A 93 3.86 17.93 -1.66
C GLU A 93 3.82 17.15 -2.99
N PHE A 94 4.15 15.85 -3.00
CA PHE A 94 4.04 15.01 -4.20
C PHE A 94 2.58 14.72 -4.56
N ALA A 95 1.71 14.70 -3.56
CA ALA A 95 0.27 14.63 -3.72
C ALA A 95 -0.37 15.37 -2.54
N THR A 96 -1.40 16.17 -2.78
CA THR A 96 -2.21 16.72 -1.70
C THR A 96 -3.17 15.64 -1.19
N ALA A 97 -3.52 15.68 0.09
CA ALA A 97 -4.55 14.79 0.65
C ALA A 97 -5.85 14.84 -0.17
N ALA A 98 -6.26 16.05 -0.58
CA ALA A 98 -7.43 16.24 -1.43
C ALA A 98 -7.30 15.56 -2.81
N ALA A 99 -6.12 15.55 -3.43
CA ALA A 99 -5.90 14.86 -4.70
C ALA A 99 -5.91 13.33 -4.56
N LEU A 100 -5.41 12.81 -3.42
CA LEU A 100 -5.50 11.39 -3.09
C LEU A 100 -6.95 10.96 -2.84
N ASP A 101 -7.72 11.77 -2.12
CA ASP A 101 -9.13 11.52 -1.84
C ASP A 101 -9.96 11.54 -3.12
N GLU A 102 -9.80 12.58 -3.95
CA GLU A 102 -10.49 12.70 -5.25
C GLU A 102 -10.18 11.49 -6.15
N ARG A 103 -8.93 11.05 -6.20
CA ARG A 103 -8.54 9.89 -6.98
C ARG A 103 -9.11 8.59 -6.42
N THR A 104 -9.16 8.45 -5.11
CA THR A 104 -9.74 7.30 -4.41
C THR A 104 -11.24 7.21 -4.71
N GLU A 105 -11.97 8.32 -4.62
CA GLU A 105 -13.39 8.37 -4.95
C GLU A 105 -13.67 8.10 -6.43
N ALA A 106 -12.85 8.65 -7.32
CA ALA A 106 -12.97 8.40 -8.75
C ALA A 106 -12.80 6.92 -9.09
N GLU A 107 -11.84 6.25 -8.44
CA GLU A 107 -11.64 4.81 -8.64
C GLU A 107 -12.71 3.95 -7.97
N ALA A 108 -13.15 4.31 -6.76
CA ALA A 108 -14.27 3.63 -6.11
C ALA A 108 -15.53 3.68 -6.99
N ARG A 109 -15.79 4.83 -7.63
CA ARG A 109 -16.91 5.00 -8.57
C ARG A 109 -16.75 4.14 -9.82
N ARG A 110 -15.54 4.07 -10.40
CA ARG A 110 -15.28 3.24 -11.58
C ARG A 110 -15.47 1.75 -11.27
N LEU A 111 -14.94 1.28 -10.15
CA LEU A 111 -15.07 -0.12 -9.73
C LEU A 111 -16.52 -0.47 -9.37
N SER A 112 -17.25 0.45 -8.73
CA SER A 112 -18.69 0.28 -8.45
C SER A 112 -19.56 0.19 -9.71
N HIS A 113 -19.14 0.79 -10.83
CA HIS A 113 -19.85 0.71 -12.11
C HIS A 113 -19.49 -0.54 -12.93
N ALA A 114 -18.33 -1.17 -12.67
CA ALA A 114 -17.88 -2.35 -13.42
C ALA A 114 -18.64 -3.65 -13.05
N ASP A 115 -19.27 -3.70 -11.88
CA ASP A 115 -20.04 -4.87 -11.41
C ASP A 115 -21.48 -4.93 -11.97
N HIS A 116 -21.93 -3.93 -12.73
CA HIS A 116 -23.33 -3.84 -13.19
C HIS A 116 -23.59 -4.22 -14.65
N ASP A 117 -22.60 -4.72 -15.40
CA ASP A 117 -22.75 -4.98 -16.85
C ASP A 117 -22.50 -6.46 -17.23
N HIS A 118 -23.15 -7.38 -16.50
CA HIS A 118 -23.38 -8.76 -16.96
C HIS A 118 -24.85 -9.13 -16.74
N ASP A 119 -25.77 -8.33 -17.28
CA ASP A 119 -27.12 -8.84 -17.54
C ASP A 119 -27.05 -9.62 -18.85
N HIS A 120 -26.98 -10.95 -18.72
CA HIS A 120 -27.05 -11.87 -19.85
C HIS A 120 -28.44 -11.77 -20.48
N ASP A 121 -28.54 -11.00 -21.57
CA ASP A 121 -29.63 -11.14 -22.54
C ASP A 121 -29.42 -12.48 -23.28
N HIS A 122 -29.87 -13.58 -22.66
CA HIS A 122 -30.08 -14.84 -23.35
C HIS A 122 -31.56 -14.93 -23.75
N ASP A 123 -31.82 -14.40 -24.95
CA ASP A 123 -32.95 -14.77 -25.80
C ASP A 123 -32.97 -16.31 -25.93
N HIS A 124 -33.87 -16.96 -25.20
CA HIS A 124 -34.18 -18.37 -25.38
C HIS A 124 -35.38 -18.48 -26.31
N ASP A 125 -35.09 -18.59 -27.61
CA ASP A 125 -35.98 -19.13 -28.63
C ASP A 125 -36.39 -20.56 -28.23
N HIS A 126 -37.58 -20.69 -27.64
CA HIS A 126 -38.23 -21.98 -27.44
C HIS A 126 -39.20 -22.26 -28.60
N HIS A 127 -38.64 -22.89 -29.62
CA HIS A 127 -39.37 -23.60 -30.67
C HIS A 127 -40.24 -24.70 -30.05
N HIS A 128 -41.53 -24.75 -30.42
CA HIS A 128 -42.41 -25.89 -30.17
C HIS A 128 -43.40 -26.10 -31.31
#